data_AF-A0A1X0RUH3-F1
#
_entry.id   AF-A0A1X0RUH3-F1
#
_cell.length_a   1.000
_cell.length_b   1.000
_cell.length_c   1.000
_cell.angle_alpha   90.00
_cell.angle_beta   90.00
_cell.angle_gamma   90.00
#
_symmetry.space_group_name_H-M   'P 1'
#
loop_
_entity.id
_entity.type
_entity.pdbx_description
1 polymer ?
#
loop_
_entity_poly.entity_id
_entity_poly.type
_entity_poly.pdbx_seq_one_letter_code
_entity_poly.pdbx_strand_id
1 'polypeptide(L)'
;MKNKRESTPTSEEEDLLSNTAKGASYLILLQFISRMLTFSLNQVVLRYTTPDAFGIASVNLELLASTILFISREGFRAVLTRSTKNQQQIVNLAYIPACLGFMTTTLCCGYYLSTISSKEADIYPYYRTSVVLYGLASLFELIVEPLFIVALNKLYFQLRVTVEGTAVILRCLVTFALTLYGYSILSFAIAQLVYGLVMMLGYLGYFLYKEKSWSSLLPRKIKDDERREYWFEKTLLHLGITMTKQSLLKHVLTEGDKMLISVLSTDRDKGVYGFTVNYGSLVARILFQPLEETGRTFFSKMLADKQDASARQTAYHVLMTFLQFHILLGLLFFCFATNYTRTLVDLLAGSTWSIQSDAPKVLAIYCMYVPFMGVNGITEAFVQAIANKQDLNRLSYFMVFFSACFLISGIVFMHWLPLGAIGLVLANMVNLSVRIVYSWFFICRYFEKPKSIWSWFPHPMTTLSFVTAWFITHWSENYVGWYTLRQKAAHIGVGIICFGLVVIITLWKERAFISNIKQLSKSKRT
;
A
#
# COMPACT_ATOMS: atom_id res chain seq x y z
N MET A 1 0.65 2.94 52.81
CA MET A 1 1.13 1.90 51.86
C MET A 1 -0.06 1.06 51.41
N LYS A 2 -0.66 1.37 50.26
CA LYS A 2 -1.70 0.53 49.64
C LYS A 2 -1.03 -0.30 48.54
N ASN A 3 -0.93 -1.60 48.80
CA ASN A 3 -0.41 -2.60 47.87
C ASN A 3 -1.28 -2.64 46.61
N LYS A 4 -0.71 -2.24 45.47
CA LYS A 4 -1.31 -2.41 44.14
C LYS A 4 -1.09 -3.88 43.78
N ARG A 5 -2.11 -4.72 43.96
CA ARG A 5 -2.08 -6.11 43.46
C ARG A 5 -1.93 -6.04 41.94
N GLU A 6 -0.75 -6.38 41.45
CA GLU A 6 -0.57 -6.81 40.06
C GLU A 6 -1.37 -8.10 39.91
N SER A 7 -2.48 -8.02 39.18
CA SER A 7 -3.24 -9.18 38.77
C SER A 7 -2.40 -9.97 37.77
N THR A 8 -1.89 -11.12 38.19
CA THR A 8 -1.36 -12.15 37.29
C THR A 8 -2.43 -12.49 36.25
N PRO A 9 -2.12 -12.44 34.94
CA PRO A 9 -3.10 -12.79 33.90
C PRO A 9 -3.57 -14.23 34.10
N THR A 10 -4.85 -14.50 33.86
CA THR A 10 -5.41 -15.85 33.92
C THR A 10 -4.85 -16.69 32.76
N SER A 11 -4.79 -18.01 32.89
CA SER A 11 -4.27 -18.91 31.83
C SER A 11 -4.97 -18.73 30.48
N GLU A 12 -6.26 -18.35 30.47
CA GLU A 12 -7.01 -18.02 29.25
C GLU A 12 -6.52 -16.72 28.60
N GLU A 13 -6.14 -15.70 29.38
CA GLU A 13 -5.58 -14.45 28.86
C GLU A 13 -4.19 -14.69 28.25
N GLU A 14 -3.35 -15.53 28.88
CA GLU A 14 -2.04 -15.91 28.34
C GLU A 14 -2.17 -16.71 27.03
N ASP A 15 -3.11 -17.66 26.96
CA ASP A 15 -3.38 -18.42 25.73
C ASP A 15 -3.96 -17.55 24.61
N LEU A 16 -4.84 -16.60 24.93
CA LEU A 16 -5.36 -15.63 23.97
C LEU A 16 -4.26 -14.71 23.44
N LEU A 17 -3.38 -14.21 24.32
CA LEU A 17 -2.24 -13.37 23.94
C LEU A 17 -1.25 -14.14 23.06
N SER A 18 -0.94 -15.39 23.42
CA SER A 18 -0.06 -16.30 22.65
C SER A 18 -0.63 -16.60 21.26
N ASN A 19 -1.91 -16.95 21.17
CA ASN A 19 -2.58 -17.23 19.90
C ASN A 19 -2.69 -15.98 19.01
N THR A 20 -2.93 -14.81 19.61
CA THR A 20 -2.96 -13.53 18.90
C THR A 20 -1.58 -13.15 18.37
N ALA A 21 -0.52 -13.30 19.18
CA ALA A 21 0.85 -13.00 18.78
C ALA A 21 1.35 -13.93 17.66
N LYS A 22 1.12 -15.24 17.78
CA LYS A 22 1.43 -16.22 16.73
C LYS A 22 0.65 -15.91 15.45
N GLY A 23 -0.66 -15.63 15.57
CA GLY A 23 -1.51 -15.22 14.45
C GLY A 23 -1.00 -13.98 13.72
N ALA A 24 -0.64 -12.93 14.47
CA ALA A 24 -0.07 -11.72 13.92
C ALA A 24 1.23 -11.98 13.16
N SER A 25 2.14 -12.80 13.72
CA SER A 25 3.38 -13.19 13.05
C SER A 25 3.13 -13.93 11.73
N TYR A 26 2.18 -14.87 11.69
CA TYR A 26 1.85 -15.59 10.47
C TYR A 26 1.24 -14.67 9.40
N LEU A 27 0.38 -13.73 9.79
CA LEU A 27 -0.21 -12.76 8.85
C LEU A 27 0.84 -11.82 8.27
N ILE A 28 1.80 -11.35 9.08
CA ILE A 28 2.91 -10.52 8.61
C ILE A 28 3.77 -11.31 7.61
N LEU A 29 4.11 -12.56 7.95
CA LEU A 29 4.89 -13.44 7.09
C LEU A 29 4.17 -13.73 5.76
N LEU A 30 2.87 -14.03 5.83
CA LEU A 30 2.03 -14.22 4.65
C LEU A 30 2.05 -12.99 3.76
N GLN A 31 1.85 -11.80 4.32
CA GLN A 31 1.81 -10.55 3.57
C GLN A 31 3.17 -10.26 2.90
N PHE A 32 4.27 -10.54 3.59
CA PHE A 32 5.60 -10.41 3.03
C PHE A 32 5.85 -11.39 1.87
N ILE A 33 5.59 -12.69 2.08
CA ILE A 33 5.79 -13.73 1.06
C ILE A 33 4.89 -13.49 -0.15
N SER A 34 3.61 -13.21 0.09
CA SER A 34 2.61 -12.88 -0.94
C SER A 34 3.11 -11.73 -1.83
N ARG A 35 3.54 -10.61 -1.22
CA ARG A 35 4.08 -9.46 -1.96
C ARG A 35 5.33 -9.80 -2.77
N MET A 36 6.25 -10.59 -2.22
CA MET A 36 7.46 -11.00 -2.93
C MET A 36 7.14 -11.94 -4.10
N LEU A 37 6.22 -12.89 -3.91
CA LEU A 37 5.79 -13.84 -4.93
C LEU A 37 5.06 -13.14 -6.07
N THR A 38 4.08 -12.29 -5.75
CA THR A 38 3.35 -11.50 -6.75
C THR A 38 4.29 -10.57 -7.50
N PHE A 39 5.23 -9.91 -6.81
CA PHE A 39 6.23 -9.07 -7.48
C PHE A 39 7.07 -9.88 -8.47
N SER A 40 7.61 -11.02 -8.04
CA SER A 40 8.50 -11.86 -8.85
C SER A 40 7.80 -12.42 -10.09
N LEU A 41 6.56 -12.90 -9.95
CA LEU A 41 5.80 -13.43 -11.09
C LEU A 41 5.34 -12.30 -12.03
N ASN A 42 4.99 -11.13 -11.50
CA ASN A 42 4.69 -9.96 -12.32
C ASN A 42 5.91 -9.54 -13.17
N GLN A 43 7.16 -9.72 -12.69
CA GLN A 43 8.35 -9.45 -13.50
C GLN A 43 8.36 -10.28 -14.80
N VAL A 44 8.00 -11.55 -14.69
CA VAL A 44 8.03 -12.45 -15.84
C VAL A 44 6.85 -12.15 -16.76
N VAL A 45 5.65 -11.93 -16.21
CA VAL A 45 4.45 -11.55 -16.97
C VAL A 45 4.66 -10.29 -17.81
N LEU A 46 5.40 -9.30 -17.29
CA LEU A 46 5.69 -8.05 -18.00
C LEU A 46 6.53 -8.26 -19.27
N ARG A 47 7.35 -9.32 -19.35
CA ARG A 47 8.12 -9.65 -20.57
C ARG A 47 7.24 -10.16 -21.71
N TYR A 48 6.05 -10.66 -21.39
CA TYR A 48 5.10 -11.25 -22.33
C TYR A 48 3.83 -10.43 -22.50
N THR A 49 3.71 -9.28 -21.83
CA THR A 49 2.51 -8.42 -21.83
C THR A 49 2.86 -7.01 -22.31
N THR A 50 1.97 -6.41 -23.10
CA THR A 50 2.12 -5.01 -23.54
C THR A 50 1.79 -4.02 -22.41
N PRO A 51 2.36 -2.80 -22.44
CA PRO A 51 2.09 -1.80 -21.41
C PRO A 51 0.61 -1.45 -21.24
N ASP A 52 -0.11 -1.34 -22.34
CA ASP A 52 -1.51 -0.92 -22.35
C ASP A 52 -2.41 -1.99 -21.71
N ALA A 53 -2.22 -3.26 -22.07
CA ALA A 53 -2.98 -4.36 -21.50
C ALA A 53 -2.69 -4.56 -20.00
N PHE A 54 -1.43 -4.35 -19.58
CA PHE A 54 -1.05 -4.32 -18.17
C PHE A 54 -1.71 -3.16 -17.43
N GLY A 55 -1.77 -1.96 -18.04
CA GLY A 55 -2.46 -0.79 -17.49
C GLY A 55 -3.96 -1.04 -17.27
N ILE A 56 -4.63 -1.63 -18.27
CA ILE A 56 -6.05 -1.99 -18.15
C ILE A 56 -6.27 -2.98 -17.00
N ALA A 57 -5.44 -4.03 -16.90
CA ALA A 57 -5.59 -5.04 -15.86
C ALA A 57 -5.26 -4.51 -14.45
N SER A 58 -4.09 -3.88 -14.26
CA SER A 58 -3.60 -3.47 -12.95
C SER A 58 -4.15 -2.13 -12.45
N VAL A 59 -4.73 -1.29 -13.32
CA VAL A 59 -5.34 -0.03 -12.90
C VAL A 59 -6.86 -0.13 -12.99
N ASN A 60 -7.42 -0.33 -14.19
CA ASN A 60 -8.88 -0.25 -14.37
C ASN A 60 -9.61 -1.41 -13.69
N LEU A 61 -9.18 -2.66 -13.93
CA LEU A 61 -9.86 -3.84 -13.36
C LEU A 61 -9.61 -4.01 -11.86
N GLU A 62 -8.41 -3.70 -11.36
CA GLU A 62 -8.17 -3.67 -9.91
C GLU A 62 -8.92 -2.54 -9.21
N LEU A 63 -9.05 -1.37 -9.84
CA LEU A 63 -9.89 -0.28 -9.31
C LEU A 63 -11.36 -0.71 -9.25
N LEU A 64 -11.86 -1.39 -10.28
CA LEU A 64 -13.22 -1.95 -10.28
C LEU A 64 -13.44 -2.89 -9.08
N ALA A 65 -12.59 -3.91 -8.91
CA ALA A 65 -12.74 -4.87 -7.81
C ALA A 65 -12.58 -4.22 -6.44
N SER A 66 -11.57 -3.36 -6.26
CA SER A 66 -11.36 -2.65 -4.99
C SER A 66 -12.54 -1.73 -4.65
N THR A 67 -13.11 -1.03 -5.63
CA THR A 67 -14.30 -0.18 -5.43
C THR A 67 -15.50 -1.02 -4.99
N ILE A 68 -15.79 -2.13 -5.69
CA ILE A 68 -16.89 -3.04 -5.35
C ILE A 68 -16.73 -3.56 -3.91
N LEU A 69 -15.56 -4.12 -3.59
CA LEU A 69 -15.31 -4.72 -2.27
C LEU A 69 -15.33 -3.67 -1.17
N PHE A 70 -14.71 -2.52 -1.40
CA PHE A 70 -14.58 -1.47 -0.39
C PHE A 70 -15.94 -0.88 -0.02
N ILE A 71 -16.73 -0.47 -1.01
CA ILE A 71 -18.06 0.15 -0.79
C ILE A 71 -19.00 -0.82 -0.07
N SER A 72 -18.94 -2.11 -0.43
CA SER A 72 -19.90 -3.09 0.06
C SER A 72 -19.58 -3.58 1.47
N ARG A 73 -18.30 -3.65 1.84
CA ARG A 73 -17.85 -4.53 2.93
C ARG A 73 -17.10 -3.84 4.05
N GLU A 74 -16.28 -2.84 3.74
CA GLU A 74 -15.24 -2.38 4.66
C GLU A 74 -15.80 -1.78 5.96
N GLY A 75 -16.86 -0.98 5.85
CA GLY A 75 -17.51 -0.38 7.02
C GLY A 75 -18.16 -1.41 7.96
N PHE A 76 -18.86 -2.39 7.40
CA PHE A 76 -19.45 -3.48 8.19
C PHE A 76 -18.39 -4.40 8.79
N ARG A 77 -17.39 -4.81 8.01
CA ARG A 77 -16.28 -5.65 8.49
C ARG A 77 -15.59 -5.01 9.70
N ALA A 78 -15.25 -3.73 9.63
CA ALA A 78 -14.57 -3.01 10.71
C ALA A 78 -15.32 -3.04 12.05
N VAL A 79 -16.66 -3.06 12.00
CA VAL A 79 -17.53 -3.15 13.19
C VAL A 79 -17.67 -4.59 13.65
N LEU A 80 -17.93 -5.50 12.73
CA LEU A 80 -18.25 -6.90 13.03
C LEU A 80 -17.05 -7.70 13.54
N THR A 81 -15.82 -7.36 13.15
CA THR A 81 -14.60 -8.00 13.65
C THR A 81 -14.17 -7.52 15.05
N ARG A 82 -14.80 -6.45 15.56
CA ARG A 82 -14.51 -5.90 16.90
C ARG A 82 -15.63 -6.19 17.91
N SER A 83 -16.70 -6.81 17.44
CA SER A 83 -17.89 -7.05 18.24
C SER A 83 -17.72 -8.33 19.08
N THR A 84 -17.92 -8.22 20.38
CA THR A 84 -17.98 -9.37 21.32
C THR A 84 -19.38 -9.95 21.46
N LYS A 85 -20.31 -9.49 20.61
CA LYS A 85 -21.73 -9.89 20.60
C LYS A 85 -21.91 -11.33 20.10
N ASN A 86 -23.11 -11.87 20.28
CA ASN A 86 -23.43 -13.25 19.91
C ASN A 86 -23.11 -13.52 18.44
N GLN A 87 -22.53 -14.70 18.16
CA GLN A 87 -22.13 -15.11 16.80
C GLN A 87 -23.26 -14.93 15.78
N GLN A 88 -24.51 -15.24 16.15
CA GLN A 88 -25.67 -15.09 15.25
C GLN A 88 -25.97 -13.62 14.89
N GLN A 89 -25.79 -12.68 15.81
CA GLN A 89 -25.96 -11.24 15.52
C GLN A 89 -24.93 -10.80 14.47
N ILE A 90 -23.69 -11.28 14.61
CA ILE A 90 -22.59 -10.98 13.68
C ILE A 90 -22.87 -11.59 12.31
N VAL A 91 -23.26 -12.87 12.26
CA VAL A 91 -23.59 -13.58 11.02
C VAL A 91 -24.71 -12.86 10.27
N ASN A 92 -25.83 -12.55 10.92
CA ASN A 92 -26.96 -11.88 10.28
C ASN A 92 -26.54 -10.57 9.61
N LEU A 93 -25.78 -9.73 10.31
CA LEU A 93 -25.31 -8.45 9.75
C LEU A 93 -24.23 -8.63 8.67
N ALA A 94 -23.43 -9.69 8.72
CA ALA A 94 -22.39 -9.95 7.73
C ALA A 94 -22.94 -10.31 6.34
N TYR A 95 -24.21 -10.72 6.23
CA TYR A 95 -24.88 -10.93 4.94
C TYR A 95 -25.30 -9.62 4.25
N ILE A 96 -25.35 -8.49 4.97
CA ILE A 96 -25.68 -7.19 4.38
C ILE A 96 -24.66 -6.78 3.32
N PRO A 97 -23.33 -6.87 3.58
CA PRO A 97 -22.30 -6.69 2.55
C PRO A 97 -22.47 -7.54 1.30
N ALA A 98 -22.93 -8.79 1.42
CA ALA A 98 -23.15 -9.67 0.27
C ALA A 98 -24.30 -9.16 -0.62
N CYS A 99 -25.40 -8.70 0.00
CA CYS A 99 -26.54 -8.12 -0.72
C CYS A 99 -26.19 -6.78 -1.37
N LEU A 100 -25.54 -5.87 -0.62
CA LEU A 100 -25.02 -4.61 -1.16
C LEU A 100 -24.02 -4.86 -2.29
N GLY A 101 -23.21 -5.89 -2.13
CA GLY A 101 -22.24 -6.39 -3.10
C GLY A 101 -22.82 -6.70 -4.48
N PHE A 102 -23.99 -7.32 -4.52
CA PHE A 102 -24.68 -7.62 -5.78
C PHE A 102 -25.09 -6.34 -6.52
N MET A 103 -25.65 -5.36 -5.79
CA MET A 103 -26.03 -4.07 -6.35
C MET A 103 -24.82 -3.28 -6.84
N THR A 104 -23.78 -3.16 -6.01
CA THR A 104 -22.55 -2.42 -6.37
C THR A 104 -21.82 -3.06 -7.53
N THR A 105 -21.73 -4.40 -7.58
CA THR A 105 -21.11 -5.11 -8.71
C THR A 105 -21.86 -4.84 -10.01
N THR A 106 -23.19 -4.94 -10.00
CA THR A 106 -24.02 -4.71 -11.19
C THR A 106 -23.85 -3.28 -11.70
N LEU A 107 -23.89 -2.28 -10.81
CA LEU A 107 -23.71 -0.87 -11.16
C LEU A 107 -22.28 -0.58 -11.68
N CYS A 108 -21.25 -1.06 -10.98
CA CYS A 108 -19.87 -0.80 -11.36
C CYS A 108 -19.50 -1.51 -12.68
N CYS A 109 -19.85 -2.79 -12.83
CA CYS A 109 -19.64 -3.50 -14.09
C CYS A 109 -20.45 -2.86 -15.23
N GLY A 110 -21.70 -2.45 -14.97
CA GLY A 110 -22.52 -1.74 -15.95
C GLY A 110 -21.87 -0.43 -16.43
N TYR A 111 -21.35 0.36 -15.50
CA TYR A 111 -20.61 1.60 -15.79
C TYR A 111 -19.34 1.33 -16.61
N TYR A 112 -18.51 0.37 -16.21
CA TYR A 112 -17.29 0.04 -16.97
C TYR A 112 -17.63 -0.48 -18.37
N LEU A 113 -18.64 -1.34 -18.51
CA LEU A 113 -19.06 -1.87 -19.81
C LEU A 113 -19.63 -0.80 -20.74
N SER A 114 -20.31 0.22 -20.20
CA SER A 114 -20.83 1.34 -21.02
C SER A 114 -19.74 2.33 -21.42
N THR A 115 -18.63 2.40 -20.68
CA THR A 115 -17.53 3.34 -20.94
C THR A 115 -16.54 2.79 -21.97
N ILE A 116 -16.47 1.46 -22.15
CA ILE A 116 -15.55 0.82 -23.12
C ILE A 116 -15.98 1.14 -24.55
N SER A 117 -15.12 1.86 -25.28
CA SER A 117 -15.35 2.19 -26.69
C SER A 117 -15.30 0.93 -27.56
N SER A 118 -16.07 0.91 -28.67
CA SER A 118 -16.03 -0.20 -29.63
C SER A 118 -14.62 -0.43 -30.19
N LYS A 119 -13.88 0.67 -30.44
CA LYS A 119 -12.49 0.60 -30.91
C LYS A 119 -11.54 -0.07 -29.91
N GLU A 120 -11.72 0.16 -28.62
CA GLU A 120 -10.89 -0.46 -27.58
C GLU A 120 -11.19 -1.95 -27.44
N ALA A 121 -12.46 -2.33 -27.60
CA ALA A 121 -12.87 -3.73 -27.59
C ALA A 121 -12.32 -4.52 -28.80
N ASP A 122 -12.11 -3.86 -29.95
CA ASP A 122 -11.50 -4.46 -31.14
C ASP A 122 -9.97 -4.61 -31.00
N ILE A 123 -9.31 -3.65 -30.34
CA ILE A 123 -7.85 -3.70 -30.08
C ILE A 123 -7.53 -4.75 -29.01
N TYR A 124 -8.36 -4.85 -27.96
CA TYR A 124 -8.15 -5.74 -26.83
C TYR A 124 -9.22 -6.83 -26.75
N PRO A 125 -8.99 -8.00 -27.38
CA PRO A 125 -9.93 -9.09 -27.30
C PRO A 125 -10.16 -9.50 -25.83
N TYR A 126 -11.42 -9.83 -25.51
CA TYR A 126 -11.88 -10.22 -24.16
C TYR A 126 -11.86 -9.12 -23.09
N TYR A 127 -11.71 -7.84 -23.43
CA TYR A 127 -11.76 -6.78 -22.41
C TYR A 127 -13.12 -6.75 -21.68
N ARG A 128 -14.24 -6.79 -22.42
CA ARG A 128 -15.59 -6.85 -21.84
C ARG A 128 -15.79 -8.09 -20.95
N THR A 129 -15.31 -9.25 -21.42
CA THR A 129 -15.33 -10.49 -20.64
C THR A 129 -14.53 -10.35 -19.35
N SER A 130 -13.38 -9.69 -19.40
CA SER A 130 -12.51 -9.46 -18.25
C SER A 130 -13.18 -8.60 -17.16
N VAL A 131 -13.95 -7.58 -17.54
CA VAL A 131 -14.76 -6.77 -16.61
C VAL A 131 -15.77 -7.64 -15.86
N VAL A 132 -16.49 -8.51 -16.58
CA VAL A 132 -17.49 -9.42 -15.98
C VAL A 132 -16.82 -10.42 -15.04
N LEU A 133 -15.68 -11.00 -15.43
CA LEU A 133 -14.93 -11.95 -14.61
C LEU A 133 -14.42 -11.31 -13.30
N TYR A 134 -13.92 -10.07 -13.35
CA TYR A 134 -13.53 -9.33 -12.14
C TYR A 134 -14.73 -9.01 -11.24
N GLY A 135 -15.89 -8.69 -11.82
CA GLY A 135 -17.15 -8.54 -11.09
C GLY A 135 -17.57 -9.83 -10.38
N LEU A 136 -17.56 -10.96 -11.10
CA LEU A 136 -17.87 -12.29 -10.55
C LEU A 136 -16.90 -12.69 -9.43
N ALA A 137 -15.60 -12.45 -9.62
CA ALA A 137 -14.60 -12.68 -8.59
C ALA A 137 -14.89 -11.89 -7.31
N SER A 138 -15.25 -10.61 -7.46
CA SER A 138 -15.63 -9.74 -6.33
C SER A 138 -16.89 -10.24 -5.62
N LEU A 139 -17.87 -10.79 -6.35
CA LEU A 139 -19.06 -11.41 -5.77
C LEU A 139 -18.73 -12.66 -4.95
N PHE A 140 -17.84 -13.54 -5.43
CA PHE A 140 -17.42 -14.71 -4.66
C PHE A 140 -16.74 -14.32 -3.35
N GLU A 141 -15.92 -13.28 -3.36
CA GLU A 141 -15.32 -12.72 -2.14
C GLU A 141 -16.36 -12.12 -1.19
N LEU A 142 -17.47 -11.58 -1.70
CA LEU A 142 -18.55 -10.99 -0.90
C LEU A 142 -19.50 -12.04 -0.33
N ILE A 143 -19.78 -13.11 -1.07
CA ILE A 143 -20.63 -14.22 -0.61
C ILE A 143 -19.98 -14.95 0.57
N VAL A 144 -18.66 -15.11 0.56
CA VAL A 144 -17.92 -15.80 1.63
C VAL A 144 -17.64 -14.92 2.85
N GLU A 145 -17.99 -13.63 2.77
CA GLU A 145 -17.68 -12.65 3.81
C GLU A 145 -18.18 -13.00 5.22
N PRO A 146 -19.40 -13.51 5.41
CA PRO A 146 -19.88 -13.90 6.74
C PRO A 146 -18.97 -14.94 7.41
N LEU A 147 -18.51 -15.93 6.64
CA LEU A 147 -17.63 -16.99 7.13
C LEU A 147 -16.25 -16.45 7.46
N PHE A 148 -15.75 -15.51 6.64
CA PHE A 148 -14.50 -14.82 6.88
C PHE A 148 -14.53 -14.03 8.21
N ILE A 149 -15.60 -13.27 8.47
CA ILE A 149 -15.78 -12.51 9.71
C ILE A 149 -15.88 -13.43 10.93
N VAL A 150 -16.62 -14.54 10.83
CA VAL A 150 -16.71 -15.52 11.92
C VAL A 150 -15.34 -16.15 12.20
N ALA A 151 -14.57 -16.51 11.16
CA ALA A 151 -13.23 -17.04 11.33
C ALA A 151 -12.29 -16.05 12.05
N LEU A 152 -12.40 -14.75 11.74
CA LEU A 152 -11.62 -13.71 12.42
C LEU A 152 -12.01 -13.55 13.89
N ASN A 153 -13.30 -13.53 14.22
CA ASN A 153 -13.75 -13.43 15.61
C ASN A 153 -13.38 -14.65 16.44
N LYS A 154 -13.30 -15.84 15.82
CA LYS A 154 -12.81 -17.07 16.45
C LYS A 154 -11.27 -17.19 16.44
N LEU A 155 -10.55 -16.17 15.99
CA LEU A 155 -9.08 -16.14 15.90
C LEU A 155 -8.48 -17.30 15.07
N TYR A 156 -9.20 -17.78 14.06
CA TYR A 156 -8.71 -18.82 13.13
C TYR A 156 -7.72 -18.25 12.11
N PHE A 157 -6.62 -17.69 12.60
CA PHE A 157 -5.58 -17.07 11.78
C PHE A 157 -4.93 -18.05 10.82
N GLN A 158 -4.76 -19.32 11.22
CA GLN A 158 -4.21 -20.37 10.36
C GLN A 158 -5.09 -20.64 9.13
N LEU A 159 -6.42 -20.66 9.30
CA LEU A 159 -7.35 -20.84 8.18
C LEU A 159 -7.20 -19.71 7.17
N ARG A 160 -7.09 -18.47 7.66
CA ARG A 160 -6.86 -17.32 6.79
C ARG A 160 -5.55 -17.45 6.03
N VAL A 161 -4.47 -17.80 6.72
CA VAL A 161 -3.14 -17.93 6.11
C VAL A 161 -3.11 -19.01 5.04
N THR A 162 -3.74 -20.17 5.29
CA THR A 162 -3.78 -21.26 4.31
C THR A 162 -4.65 -20.92 3.11
N VAL A 163 -5.87 -20.41 3.32
CA VAL A 163 -6.80 -20.11 2.22
C VAL A 163 -6.32 -18.91 1.39
N GLU A 164 -5.99 -17.78 2.04
CA GLU A 164 -5.52 -16.57 1.36
C GLU A 164 -4.16 -16.80 0.68
N GLY A 165 -3.23 -17.49 1.34
CA GLY A 165 -1.95 -17.86 0.74
C GLY A 165 -2.09 -18.76 -0.48
N THR A 166 -2.94 -19.79 -0.40
CA THR A 166 -3.22 -20.67 -1.55
C THR A 166 -3.88 -19.89 -2.69
N ALA A 167 -4.83 -19.00 -2.39
CA ALA A 167 -5.50 -18.17 -3.39
C ALA A 167 -4.51 -17.25 -4.13
N VAL A 168 -3.59 -16.60 -3.40
CA VAL A 168 -2.55 -15.75 -4.02
C VAL A 168 -1.61 -16.57 -4.90
N ILE A 169 -1.12 -17.71 -4.42
CA ILE A 169 -0.20 -18.56 -5.18
C ILE A 169 -0.86 -19.01 -6.48
N LEU A 170 -2.09 -19.53 -6.40
CA LEU A 170 -2.84 -19.99 -7.57
C LEU A 170 -3.14 -18.83 -8.53
N ARG A 171 -3.55 -17.66 -8.03
CA ARG A 171 -3.73 -16.45 -8.85
C ARG A 171 -2.46 -16.16 -9.65
N CYS A 172 -1.31 -16.12 -8.99
CA CYS A 172 -0.06 -15.76 -9.67
C CYS A 172 0.39 -16.83 -10.67
N LEU A 173 0.25 -18.12 -10.36
CA LEU A 173 0.57 -19.21 -11.28
C LEU A 173 -0.35 -19.22 -12.50
N VAL A 174 -1.64 -18.99 -12.32
CA VAL A 174 -2.62 -18.91 -13.42
C VAL A 174 -2.36 -17.69 -14.29
N THR A 175 -2.11 -16.52 -13.71
CA THR A 175 -1.71 -15.32 -14.48
C THR A 175 -0.49 -15.63 -15.34
N PHE A 176 0.54 -16.22 -14.74
CA PHE A 176 1.79 -16.55 -15.43
C PHE A 176 1.57 -17.54 -16.57
N ALA A 177 0.92 -18.67 -16.30
CA ALA A 177 0.68 -19.72 -17.29
C ALA A 177 -0.11 -19.17 -18.49
N LEU A 178 -1.22 -18.48 -18.25
CA LEU A 178 -2.05 -17.93 -19.32
C LEU A 178 -1.35 -16.83 -20.11
N THR A 179 -0.51 -16.03 -19.47
CA THR A 179 0.31 -15.02 -20.15
C THR A 179 1.32 -15.69 -21.09
N LEU A 180 1.94 -16.80 -20.69
CA LEU A 180 2.83 -17.56 -21.58
C LEU A 180 2.10 -18.16 -22.78
N TYR A 181 0.82 -18.53 -22.64
CA TYR A 181 -0.02 -18.97 -23.76
C TYR A 181 -0.45 -17.83 -24.70
N GLY A 182 -0.08 -16.57 -24.42
CA GLY A 182 -0.38 -15.41 -25.25
C GLY A 182 -1.68 -14.69 -24.89
N TYR A 183 -2.37 -15.09 -23.82
CA TYR A 183 -3.49 -14.32 -23.30
C TYR A 183 -2.97 -13.10 -22.53
N SER A 184 -3.48 -11.92 -22.85
CA SER A 184 -3.05 -10.69 -22.21
C SER A 184 -3.98 -10.32 -21.03
N ILE A 185 -4.96 -9.45 -21.23
CA ILE A 185 -5.89 -8.98 -20.18
C ILE A 185 -6.67 -10.15 -19.54
N LEU A 186 -7.07 -11.12 -20.36
CA LEU A 186 -7.85 -12.28 -19.90
C LEU A 186 -7.11 -13.12 -18.83
N SER A 187 -5.78 -13.18 -18.90
CA SER A 187 -4.95 -13.90 -17.91
C SER A 187 -5.17 -13.38 -16.50
N PHE A 188 -5.19 -12.05 -16.34
CA PHE A 188 -5.43 -11.41 -15.06
C PHE A 188 -6.86 -11.63 -14.56
N ALA A 189 -7.83 -11.62 -15.47
CA ALA A 189 -9.24 -11.81 -15.14
C ALA A 189 -9.57 -13.23 -14.68
N ILE A 190 -9.07 -14.24 -15.39
CA ILE A 190 -9.23 -15.64 -14.99
C ILE A 190 -8.50 -15.89 -13.67
N ALA A 191 -7.28 -15.36 -13.50
CA ALA A 191 -6.53 -15.48 -12.26
C ALA A 191 -7.27 -14.86 -11.07
N GLN A 192 -7.90 -13.68 -11.25
CA GLN A 192 -8.71 -13.04 -10.22
C GLN A 192 -9.97 -13.86 -9.91
N LEU A 193 -10.61 -14.47 -10.91
CA LEU A 193 -11.73 -15.40 -10.68
C LEU A 193 -11.30 -16.63 -9.86
N VAL A 194 -10.15 -17.22 -10.19
CA VAL A 194 -9.57 -18.33 -9.42
C VAL A 194 -9.30 -17.92 -7.98
N TYR A 195 -8.77 -16.71 -7.76
CA TYR A 195 -8.59 -16.16 -6.41
C TYR A 195 -9.92 -16.13 -5.63
N GLY A 196 -10.97 -15.53 -6.21
CA GLY A 196 -12.30 -15.45 -5.58
C GLY A 196 -12.91 -16.84 -5.31
N LEU A 197 -12.74 -17.79 -6.24
CA LEU A 197 -13.20 -19.17 -6.09
C LEU A 197 -12.49 -19.92 -4.96
N VAL A 198 -11.16 -19.80 -4.87
CA VAL A 198 -10.38 -20.45 -3.80
C VAL A 198 -10.75 -19.88 -2.44
N MET A 199 -10.95 -18.56 -2.35
CA MET A 199 -11.47 -17.93 -1.13
C MET A 199 -12.85 -18.51 -0.77
N MET A 200 -13.78 -18.55 -1.71
CA MET A 200 -15.13 -19.07 -1.48
C MET A 200 -15.10 -20.55 -1.04
N LEU A 201 -14.44 -21.41 -1.81
CA LEU A 201 -14.39 -22.86 -1.56
C LEU A 201 -13.59 -23.20 -0.29
N GLY A 202 -12.50 -22.49 0.00
CA GLY A 202 -11.66 -22.74 1.17
C GLY A 202 -12.40 -22.50 2.48
N TYR A 203 -13.11 -21.38 2.60
CA TYR A 203 -13.90 -21.08 3.80
C TYR A 203 -15.16 -21.94 3.88
N LEU A 204 -15.89 -22.13 2.79
CA LEU A 204 -17.06 -23.03 2.79
C LEU A 204 -16.63 -24.45 3.19
N GLY A 205 -15.61 -25.01 2.55
CA GLY A 205 -15.10 -26.35 2.84
C GLY A 205 -14.69 -26.53 4.30
N TYR A 206 -13.97 -25.55 4.88
CA TYR A 206 -13.57 -25.61 6.28
C TYR A 206 -14.75 -25.59 7.25
N PHE A 207 -15.70 -24.67 7.06
CA PHE A 207 -16.85 -24.55 7.96
C PHE A 207 -17.84 -25.72 7.79
N LEU A 208 -17.97 -26.28 6.58
CA LEU A 208 -18.76 -27.49 6.35
C LEU A 208 -18.17 -28.70 7.06
N TYR A 209 -16.85 -28.86 7.01
CA TYR A 209 -16.16 -29.94 7.70
C TYR A 209 -16.25 -29.78 9.23
N LYS A 210 -16.08 -28.55 9.74
CA LYS A 210 -15.95 -28.29 11.17
C LYS A 210 -17.27 -28.18 11.93
N GLU A 211 -18.26 -27.44 11.40
CA GLU A 211 -19.50 -27.19 12.15
C GLU A 211 -20.61 -28.21 11.88
N LYS A 212 -20.48 -29.09 10.86
CA LYS A 212 -21.43 -30.16 10.45
C LYS A 212 -22.91 -29.74 10.29
N SER A 213 -23.27 -28.50 10.59
CA SER A 213 -24.62 -27.93 10.58
C SER A 213 -24.57 -26.53 9.99
N TRP A 214 -25.26 -26.31 8.88
CA TRP A 214 -25.43 -25.01 8.21
C TRP A 214 -26.23 -24.00 9.05
N SER A 215 -26.86 -24.51 10.10
CA SER A 215 -27.87 -23.86 10.90
C SER A 215 -27.33 -22.64 11.65
N SER A 216 -26.08 -22.70 12.14
CA SER A 216 -25.40 -21.61 12.86
C SER A 216 -24.77 -20.55 11.94
N LEU A 217 -24.68 -20.85 10.65
CA LEU A 217 -23.95 -20.03 9.66
C LEU A 217 -24.89 -19.22 8.76
N LEU A 218 -26.18 -19.58 8.71
CA LEU A 218 -27.20 -18.85 7.98
C LEU A 218 -27.89 -17.80 8.87
N PRO A 219 -28.48 -16.74 8.26
CA PRO A 219 -29.26 -15.77 8.99
C PRO A 219 -30.45 -16.41 9.72
N ARG A 220 -30.61 -16.09 11.01
CA ARG A 220 -31.71 -16.60 11.83
C ARG A 220 -32.26 -15.54 12.75
N LYS A 221 -33.56 -15.62 13.04
CA LYS A 221 -34.20 -14.79 14.04
C LYS A 221 -33.56 -15.02 15.41
N ILE A 222 -33.23 -13.92 16.06
CA ILE A 222 -32.66 -13.90 17.41
C ILE A 222 -33.79 -13.51 18.35
N LYS A 223 -33.90 -14.23 19.46
CA LYS A 223 -34.83 -13.91 20.54
C LYS A 223 -34.07 -13.13 21.59
N ASP A 224 -34.52 -11.91 21.87
CA ASP A 224 -34.02 -11.10 22.98
C ASP A 224 -34.45 -11.68 24.33
N ASP A 225 -33.80 -11.24 25.42
CA ASP A 225 -34.20 -11.57 26.80
C ASP A 225 -35.66 -11.15 27.08
N GLU A 226 -36.15 -10.12 26.38
CA GLU A 226 -37.55 -9.66 26.40
C GLU A 226 -38.48 -10.41 25.40
N ARG A 227 -38.07 -11.56 24.85
CA ARG A 227 -38.81 -12.36 23.84
C ARG A 227 -39.13 -11.62 22.53
N ARG A 228 -38.50 -10.48 22.25
CA ARG A 228 -38.63 -9.79 20.96
C ARG A 228 -37.80 -10.52 19.91
N GLU A 229 -38.44 -10.89 18.79
CA GLU A 229 -37.74 -11.49 17.65
C GLU A 229 -37.20 -10.39 16.74
N TYR A 230 -35.88 -10.35 16.55
CA TYR A 230 -35.24 -9.45 15.60
C TYR A 230 -34.23 -10.18 14.73
N TRP A 231 -34.05 -9.67 13.51
CA TRP A 231 -33.03 -10.16 12.57
C TRP A 231 -31.71 -9.40 12.69
N PHE A 232 -31.79 -8.09 12.91
CA PHE A 232 -30.62 -7.22 12.96
C PHE A 232 -30.57 -6.46 14.28
N GLU A 233 -29.43 -6.54 14.96
CA GLU A 233 -29.14 -5.74 16.15
C GLU A 233 -29.01 -4.26 15.73
N LYS A 234 -29.94 -3.41 16.19
CA LYS A 234 -30.05 -2.00 15.74
C LYS A 234 -28.77 -1.20 15.97
N THR A 235 -28.11 -1.41 17.11
CA THR A 235 -26.88 -0.70 17.48
C THR A 235 -25.72 -1.05 16.54
N LEU A 236 -25.53 -2.35 16.27
CA LEU A 236 -24.50 -2.81 15.33
C LEU A 236 -24.80 -2.38 13.89
N LEU A 237 -26.08 -2.39 13.50
CA LEU A 237 -26.52 -1.95 12.18
C LEU A 237 -26.23 -0.46 11.97
N HIS A 238 -26.61 0.40 12.92
CA HIS A 238 -26.36 1.83 12.85
C HIS A 238 -24.86 2.14 12.85
N LEU A 239 -24.08 1.44 13.68
CA LEU A 239 -22.63 1.56 13.71
C LEU A 239 -22.00 1.12 12.38
N GLY A 240 -22.47 0.01 11.80
CA GLY A 240 -22.05 -0.49 10.48
C GLY A 240 -22.34 0.53 9.37
N ILE A 241 -23.54 1.10 9.32
CA ILE A 241 -23.90 2.16 8.35
C ILE A 241 -23.01 3.39 8.53
N THR A 242 -22.78 3.82 9.77
CA THR A 242 -21.94 4.99 10.08
C THR A 242 -20.50 4.77 9.62
N MET A 243 -19.94 3.60 9.92
CA MET A 243 -18.59 3.23 9.49
C MET A 243 -18.51 3.05 7.98
N THR A 244 -19.55 2.55 7.31
CA THR A 244 -19.60 2.48 5.84
C THR A 244 -19.58 3.87 5.21
N LYS A 245 -20.33 4.84 5.75
CA LYS A 245 -20.28 6.25 5.29
C LYS A 245 -18.87 6.84 5.48
N GLN A 246 -18.27 6.62 6.63
CA GLN A 246 -16.91 7.11 6.93
C GLN A 246 -15.86 6.44 6.03
N SER A 247 -15.97 5.13 5.82
CA SER A 247 -15.11 4.38 4.91
C SER A 247 -15.26 4.88 3.49
N LEU A 248 -16.47 5.13 2.98
CA LEU A 248 -16.69 5.65 1.63
C LEU A 248 -15.98 7.00 1.42
N LEU A 249 -16.16 7.93 2.37
CA LEU A 249 -15.46 9.21 2.33
C LEU A 249 -13.94 9.00 2.34
N LYS A 250 -13.45 8.11 3.22
CA LYS A 250 -12.04 7.77 3.29
C LYS A 250 -11.52 7.16 1.98
N HIS A 251 -12.30 6.32 1.31
CA HIS A 251 -11.92 5.70 0.04
C HIS A 251 -11.78 6.72 -1.08
N VAL A 252 -12.74 7.63 -1.22
CA VAL A 252 -12.62 8.72 -2.19
C VAL A 252 -11.40 9.59 -1.89
N LEU A 253 -11.10 9.84 -0.61
CA LEU A 253 -9.91 10.62 -0.21
C LEU A 253 -8.60 9.87 -0.40
N THR A 254 -8.59 8.54 -0.29
CA THR A 254 -7.37 7.72 -0.30
C THR A 254 -7.05 7.16 -1.68
N GLU A 255 -8.07 6.76 -2.44
CA GLU A 255 -7.97 6.24 -3.81
C GLU A 255 -8.30 7.32 -4.86
N GLY A 256 -8.53 8.56 -4.42
CA GLY A 256 -8.76 9.69 -5.30
C GLY A 256 -7.63 9.92 -6.29
N ASP A 257 -6.41 9.52 -5.95
CA ASP A 257 -5.26 9.48 -6.86
C ASP A 257 -5.47 8.50 -8.02
N LYS A 258 -5.84 7.25 -7.73
CA LYS A 258 -6.15 6.23 -8.76
C LYS A 258 -7.40 6.57 -9.57
N MET A 259 -8.42 7.14 -8.92
CA MET A 259 -9.62 7.62 -9.62
C MET A 259 -9.24 8.73 -10.60
N LEU A 260 -8.40 9.69 -10.18
CA LEU A 260 -7.94 10.75 -11.05
C LEU A 260 -7.11 10.22 -12.22
N ILE A 261 -6.22 9.26 -11.97
CA ILE A 261 -5.44 8.58 -13.00
C ILE A 261 -6.37 7.88 -14.00
N SER A 262 -7.39 7.19 -13.52
CA SER A 262 -8.38 6.50 -14.36
C SER A 262 -9.13 7.46 -15.30
N VAL A 263 -9.49 8.65 -14.81
CA VAL A 263 -10.28 9.65 -15.54
C VAL A 263 -9.44 10.54 -16.46
N LEU A 264 -8.25 10.96 -16.03
CA LEU A 264 -7.45 11.97 -16.76
C LEU A 264 -6.34 11.39 -17.64
N SER A 265 -6.02 10.10 -17.54
CA SER A 265 -4.84 9.52 -18.21
C SER A 265 -5.24 8.56 -19.32
N THR A 266 -4.41 8.49 -20.36
CA THR A 266 -4.54 7.47 -21.42
C THR A 266 -4.19 6.09 -20.87
N ASP A 267 -4.70 5.01 -21.47
CA ASP A 267 -4.41 3.65 -21.00
C ASP A 267 -2.91 3.30 -21.07
N ARG A 268 -2.19 3.87 -22.04
CA ARG A 268 -0.72 3.78 -22.12
C ARG A 268 -0.03 4.45 -20.93
N ASP A 269 -0.46 5.66 -20.57
CA ASP A 269 0.07 6.36 -19.40
C ASP A 269 -0.25 5.59 -18.11
N LYS A 270 -1.45 5.00 -18.00
CA LYS A 270 -1.80 4.13 -16.87
C LYS A 270 -0.89 2.91 -16.79
N GLY A 271 -0.58 2.27 -17.92
CA GLY A 271 0.36 1.14 -17.98
C GLY A 271 1.78 1.52 -17.56
N VAL A 272 2.31 2.62 -18.09
CA VAL A 272 3.64 3.13 -17.77
C VAL A 272 3.73 3.59 -16.30
N TYR A 273 2.70 4.28 -15.81
CA TYR A 273 2.60 4.68 -14.41
C TYR A 273 2.47 3.46 -13.49
N GLY A 274 1.58 2.52 -13.80
CA GLY A 274 1.37 1.29 -13.03
C GLY A 274 2.64 0.43 -12.95
N PHE A 275 3.36 0.29 -14.06
CA PHE A 275 4.70 -0.30 -14.07
C PHE A 275 5.62 0.47 -13.11
N THR A 276 5.75 1.77 -13.29
CA THR A 276 6.66 2.61 -12.50
C THR A 276 6.37 2.54 -11.01
N VAL A 277 5.10 2.62 -10.59
CA VAL A 277 4.70 2.50 -9.18
C VAL A 277 5.06 1.12 -8.63
N ASN A 278 4.88 0.05 -9.40
CA ASN A 278 5.18 -1.30 -8.93
C ASN A 278 6.65 -1.52 -8.59
N TYR A 279 7.59 -0.90 -9.32
CA TYR A 279 9.02 -0.93 -9.00
C TYR A 279 9.42 0.15 -8.01
N GLY A 280 9.01 1.38 -8.28
CA GLY A 280 9.39 2.55 -7.51
C GLY A 280 8.89 2.49 -6.07
N SER A 281 7.70 1.94 -5.82
CA SER A 281 7.16 1.82 -4.45
C SER A 281 7.71 0.62 -3.68
N LEU A 282 8.61 -0.20 -4.23
CA LEU A 282 9.20 -1.33 -3.50
C LEU A 282 9.97 -0.87 -2.28
N VAL A 283 10.78 0.17 -2.40
CA VAL A 283 11.51 0.74 -1.26
C VAL A 283 10.54 1.20 -0.18
N ALA A 284 9.41 1.78 -0.58
CA ALA A 284 8.38 2.20 0.35
C ALA A 284 7.74 1.01 1.07
N ARG A 285 7.41 -0.06 0.34
CA ARG A 285 6.77 -1.27 0.88
C ARG A 285 7.70 -2.08 1.79
N ILE A 286 8.99 -2.16 1.44
CA ILE A 286 9.95 -3.03 2.11
C ILE A 286 10.62 -2.31 3.27
N LEU A 287 10.88 -1.00 3.14
CA LEU A 287 11.67 -0.24 4.10
C LEU A 287 10.88 0.87 4.79
N PHE A 288 10.19 1.75 4.05
CA PHE A 288 9.52 2.90 4.66
C PHE A 288 8.32 2.49 5.51
N GLN A 289 7.41 1.66 5.00
CA GLN A 289 6.22 1.20 5.72
C GLN A 289 6.56 0.58 7.10
N PRO A 290 7.50 -0.38 7.22
CA PRO A 290 7.89 -0.90 8.53
C PRO A 290 8.52 0.17 9.45
N LEU A 291 9.32 1.09 8.92
CA LEU A 291 9.93 2.18 9.69
C LEU A 291 8.88 3.17 10.19
N GLU A 292 7.88 3.50 9.37
CA GLU A 292 6.76 4.36 9.73
C GLU A 292 5.89 3.75 10.83
N GLU A 293 5.53 2.46 10.69
CA GLU A 293 4.73 1.75 11.70
C GLU A 293 5.47 1.59 13.03
N THR A 294 6.76 1.25 12.96
CA THR A 294 7.63 1.14 14.13
C THR A 294 7.84 2.51 14.78
N GLY A 295 8.09 3.54 13.97
CA GLY A 295 8.26 4.92 14.42
C GLY A 295 7.03 5.44 15.13
N ARG A 296 5.83 5.24 14.56
CA ARG A 296 4.55 5.60 15.19
C ARG A 296 4.41 4.96 16.57
N THR A 297 4.66 3.66 16.68
CA THR A 297 4.59 2.94 17.96
C THR A 297 5.62 3.46 18.96
N PHE A 298 6.84 3.75 18.51
CA PHE A 298 7.91 4.33 19.33
C PHE A 298 7.51 5.71 19.88
N PHE A 299 7.06 6.62 19.02
CA PHE A 299 6.68 7.98 19.44
C PHE A 299 5.48 7.98 20.38
N SER A 300 4.45 7.17 20.13
CA SER A 300 3.29 7.07 21.03
C SER A 300 3.66 6.58 22.43
N LYS A 301 4.65 5.68 22.55
CA LYS A 301 5.12 5.17 23.86
C LYS A 301 6.07 6.15 24.54
N MET A 302 7.05 6.68 23.81
CA MET A 302 8.06 7.59 24.34
C MET A 302 7.45 8.90 24.83
N LEU A 303 6.42 9.40 24.14
CA LEU A 303 5.75 10.66 24.47
C LEU A 303 4.40 10.45 25.17
N ALA A 304 4.21 9.30 25.81
CA ALA A 304 3.02 9.00 26.60
C ALA A 304 2.91 9.96 27.80
N ASP A 305 4.03 10.23 28.48
CA ASP A 305 4.13 11.29 29.47
C ASP A 305 4.58 12.59 28.80
N LYS A 306 3.68 13.56 28.74
CA LYS A 306 3.91 14.85 28.07
C LYS A 306 4.84 15.78 28.86
N GLN A 307 5.11 15.49 30.15
CA GLN A 307 5.93 16.33 31.01
C GLN A 307 7.41 15.95 31.01
N ASP A 308 7.78 14.78 30.49
CA ASP A 308 9.17 14.33 30.42
C ASP A 308 9.95 15.06 29.33
N ALA A 309 10.71 16.09 29.72
CA ALA A 309 11.58 16.85 28.85
C ALA A 309 12.69 15.99 28.21
N SER A 310 13.18 14.96 28.91
CA SER A 310 14.23 14.07 28.41
C SER A 310 13.71 13.14 27.32
N ALA A 311 12.50 12.60 27.50
CA ALA A 311 11.82 11.80 26.49
C ALA A 311 11.46 12.65 25.25
N ARG A 312 11.03 13.91 25.44
CA ARG A 312 10.75 14.85 24.33
C ARG A 312 12.00 15.14 23.51
N GLN A 313 13.13 15.39 24.17
CA GLN A 313 14.40 15.62 23.47
C GLN A 313 14.88 14.36 22.74
N THR A 314 14.75 13.18 23.36
CA THR A 314 15.11 11.89 22.74
C THR A 314 14.25 11.59 21.52
N ALA A 315 12.94 11.79 21.61
CA ALA A 315 12.00 11.61 20.50
C ALA A 315 12.34 12.54 19.32
N TYR A 316 12.69 13.80 19.59
CA TYR A 316 13.15 14.73 18.56
C TYR A 316 14.44 14.23 17.87
N HIS A 317 15.44 13.79 18.64
CA HIS A 317 16.67 13.24 18.08
C HIS A 317 16.44 12.00 17.21
N VAL A 318 15.55 11.09 17.64
CA VAL A 318 15.20 9.91 16.84
C VAL A 318 14.46 10.30 15.57
N LEU A 319 13.50 11.23 15.64
CA LEU A 319 12.79 11.76 14.47
C LEU A 319 13.76 12.38 13.45
N MET A 320 14.69 13.21 13.92
CA MET A 320 15.72 13.82 13.06
C MET A 320 16.65 12.78 12.45
N THR A 321 17.02 11.74 13.21
CA THR A 321 17.83 10.62 12.70
C THR A 321 17.08 9.87 11.60
N PHE A 322 15.77 9.63 11.77
CA PHE A 322 14.97 9.03 10.70
C PHE A 322 14.86 9.94 9.48
N LEU A 323 14.65 11.24 9.65
CA LEU A 323 14.62 12.17 8.51
C LEU A 323 15.93 12.17 7.73
N GLN A 324 17.06 12.26 8.43
CA GLN A 324 18.39 12.19 7.81
C GLN A 324 18.61 10.86 7.08
N PHE A 325 18.18 9.74 7.66
CA PHE A 325 18.22 8.43 7.00
C PHE A 325 17.41 8.42 5.69
N HIS A 326 16.17 8.93 5.72
CA HIS A 326 15.32 8.99 4.53
C HIS A 326 15.87 9.95 3.45
N ILE A 327 16.50 11.06 3.85
CA ILE A 327 17.17 11.97 2.90
C ILE A 327 18.42 11.33 2.30
N LEU A 328 19.26 10.66 3.08
CA LEU A 328 20.45 9.95 2.57
C LEU A 328 20.06 8.84 1.60
N LEU A 329 19.03 8.05 1.94
CA LEU A 329 18.50 7.05 1.02
C LEU A 329 17.86 7.72 -0.20
N GLY A 330 17.13 8.81 -0.01
CA GLY A 330 16.54 9.61 -1.08
C GLY A 330 17.59 10.13 -2.06
N LEU A 331 18.73 10.61 -1.57
CA LEU A 331 19.88 11.03 -2.39
C LEU A 331 20.47 9.86 -3.17
N LEU A 332 20.49 8.64 -2.61
CA LEU A 332 20.88 7.46 -3.38
C LEU A 332 19.96 7.22 -4.58
N PHE A 333 18.63 7.26 -4.37
CA PHE A 333 17.69 7.10 -5.48
C PHE A 333 17.75 8.28 -6.47
N PHE A 334 17.81 9.50 -5.97
CA PHE A 334 17.86 10.70 -6.80
C PHE A 334 19.16 10.79 -7.63
N CYS A 335 20.32 10.60 -7.01
CA CYS A 335 21.62 10.81 -7.64
C CYS A 335 22.19 9.59 -8.35
N PHE A 336 21.79 8.37 -7.98
CA PHE A 336 22.24 7.16 -8.67
C PHE A 336 21.11 6.58 -9.51
N ALA A 337 20.00 6.16 -8.89
CA ALA A 337 19.00 5.35 -9.58
C ALA A 337 18.40 6.03 -10.82
N THR A 338 18.31 7.36 -10.86
CA THR A 338 17.85 8.15 -12.02
C THR A 338 18.60 7.84 -13.31
N ASN A 339 19.93 7.64 -13.25
CA ASN A 339 20.76 7.39 -14.43
C ASN A 339 20.82 5.89 -14.81
N TYR A 340 20.31 5.00 -13.95
CA TYR A 340 20.32 3.55 -14.18
C TYR A 340 18.95 3.00 -14.63
N THR A 341 17.90 3.82 -14.70
CA THR A 341 16.54 3.31 -14.97
C THR A 341 16.41 2.67 -16.35
N ARG A 342 17.07 3.18 -17.39
CA ARG A 342 17.06 2.56 -18.73
C ARG A 342 17.69 1.17 -18.71
N THR A 343 18.88 1.07 -18.12
CA THR A 343 19.59 -0.21 -17.93
C THR A 343 18.75 -1.19 -17.12
N LEU A 344 18.11 -0.71 -16.04
CA LEU A 344 17.28 -1.51 -15.15
C LEU A 344 16.03 -2.04 -15.86
N VAL A 345 15.28 -1.17 -16.54
CA VAL A 345 14.06 -1.56 -17.26
C VAL A 345 14.38 -2.53 -18.38
N ASP A 346 15.47 -2.32 -19.12
CA ASP A 346 15.86 -3.23 -20.20
C ASP A 346 16.26 -4.62 -19.68
N LEU A 347 16.99 -4.70 -18.57
CA LEU A 347 17.36 -5.97 -17.95
C LEU A 347 16.16 -6.71 -17.34
N LEU A 348 15.21 -5.98 -16.74
CA LEU A 348 14.08 -6.57 -16.03
C LEU A 348 12.91 -6.88 -16.97
N ALA A 349 12.43 -5.88 -17.71
CA ALA A 349 11.20 -5.94 -18.50
C ALA A 349 11.43 -6.10 -20.01
N GLY A 350 12.67 -5.92 -20.49
CA GLY A 350 13.04 -6.11 -21.90
C GLY A 350 12.87 -4.86 -22.77
N SER A 351 13.24 -5.01 -24.05
CA SER A 351 13.37 -3.91 -25.02
C SER A 351 12.04 -3.22 -25.37
N THR A 352 10.93 -3.94 -25.30
CA THR A 352 9.57 -3.39 -25.49
C THR A 352 9.29 -2.28 -24.47
N TRP A 353 9.67 -2.48 -23.21
CA TRP A 353 9.46 -1.50 -22.16
C TRP A 353 10.54 -0.42 -22.14
N SER A 354 11.79 -0.75 -22.43
CA SER A 354 12.90 0.21 -22.35
C SER A 354 12.97 1.17 -23.56
N ILE A 355 12.64 0.70 -24.76
CA ILE A 355 12.77 1.47 -26.01
C ILE A 355 11.42 2.03 -26.47
N GLN A 356 10.36 1.21 -26.43
CA GLN A 356 9.07 1.60 -27.01
C GLN A 356 8.16 2.35 -26.04
N SER A 357 8.51 2.45 -24.76
CA SER A 357 7.71 3.14 -23.73
C SER A 357 8.52 4.19 -22.97
N ASP A 358 7.84 5.16 -22.35
CA ASP A 358 8.48 6.17 -21.51
C ASP A 358 8.81 5.65 -20.08
N ALA A 359 8.59 4.36 -19.80
CA ALA A 359 8.80 3.75 -18.48
C ALA A 359 10.15 4.08 -17.83
N PRO A 360 11.31 4.08 -18.52
CA PRO A 360 12.57 4.48 -17.90
C PRO A 360 12.59 5.93 -17.43
N LYS A 361 11.99 6.86 -18.19
CA LYS A 361 11.93 8.28 -17.82
C LYS A 361 10.99 8.50 -16.65
N VAL A 362 9.81 7.88 -16.68
CA VAL A 362 8.84 7.97 -15.58
C VAL A 362 9.42 7.36 -14.31
N LEU A 363 10.12 6.24 -14.41
CA LEU A 363 10.84 5.62 -13.29
C LEU A 363 11.95 6.51 -12.74
N ALA A 364 12.68 7.24 -13.60
CA ALA A 364 13.70 8.18 -13.13
C ALA A 364 13.07 9.33 -12.31
N ILE A 365 11.95 9.88 -12.78
CA ILE A 365 11.21 10.92 -12.03
C ILE A 365 10.63 10.32 -10.75
N TYR A 366 10.22 9.05 -10.76
CA TYR A 366 9.80 8.36 -9.55
C TYR A 366 10.95 8.19 -8.55
N CYS A 367 12.19 7.96 -8.99
CA CYS A 367 13.34 7.97 -8.09
C CYS A 367 13.53 9.34 -7.40
N MET A 368 13.15 10.43 -8.05
CA MET A 368 13.12 11.77 -7.43
C MET A 368 11.95 11.94 -6.44
N TYR A 369 10.85 11.21 -6.65
CA TYR A 369 9.69 11.17 -5.75
C TYR A 369 9.93 10.37 -4.45
N VAL A 370 10.81 9.35 -4.46
CA VAL A 370 11.14 8.52 -3.29
C VAL A 370 11.50 9.33 -2.02
N PRO A 371 12.39 10.34 -2.06
CA PRO A 371 12.67 11.17 -0.88
C PRO A 371 11.43 11.84 -0.28
N PHE A 372 10.53 12.37 -1.11
CA PHE A 372 9.27 12.99 -0.65
C PHE A 372 8.40 11.97 0.05
N MET A 373 8.31 10.75 -0.51
CA MET A 373 7.55 9.67 0.10
C MET A 373 8.08 9.28 1.48
N GLY A 374 9.40 9.11 1.61
CA GLY A 374 10.02 8.75 2.89
C GLY A 374 9.86 9.83 3.97
N VAL A 375 10.06 11.10 3.62
CA VAL A 375 9.88 12.22 4.54
C VAL A 375 8.41 12.39 4.93
N ASN A 376 7.49 12.31 3.97
CA ASN A 376 6.05 12.37 4.26
C ASN A 376 5.63 11.26 5.22
N GLY A 377 6.05 10.01 4.94
CA GLY A 377 5.72 8.85 5.75
C GLY A 377 6.11 9.02 7.22
N ILE A 378 7.37 9.35 7.50
CA ILE A 378 7.84 9.46 8.89
C ILE A 378 7.27 10.67 9.64
N THR A 379 7.12 11.82 8.95
CA THR A 379 6.56 13.02 9.58
C THR A 379 5.08 12.85 9.90
N GLU A 380 4.33 12.20 9.02
CA GLU A 380 2.92 11.90 9.25
C GLU A 380 2.73 10.80 10.29
N ALA A 381 3.58 9.78 10.31
CA ALA A 381 3.60 8.76 11.36
C ALA A 381 3.79 9.39 12.75
N PHE A 382 4.67 10.41 12.87
CA PHE A 382 4.82 11.18 14.10
C PHE A 382 3.56 11.96 14.47
N VAL A 383 2.96 12.69 13.51
CA VAL A 383 1.71 13.43 13.76
C VAL A 383 0.62 12.48 14.24
N GLN A 384 0.41 11.36 13.55
CA GLN A 384 -0.60 10.36 13.92
C GLN A 384 -0.33 9.70 15.28
N ALA A 385 0.94 9.61 15.72
CA ALA A 385 1.31 9.03 16.99
C ALA A 385 0.92 9.90 18.20
N ILE A 386 0.86 11.22 18.03
CA ILE A 386 0.79 12.19 19.14
C ILE A 386 -0.45 13.09 19.05
N ALA A 387 -1.00 13.29 17.85
CA ALA A 387 -2.15 14.15 17.60
C ALA A 387 -3.36 13.74 18.46
N ASN A 388 -3.97 14.72 19.12
CA ASN A 388 -5.21 14.50 19.85
C ASN A 388 -6.39 14.38 18.86
N LYS A 389 -7.58 13.98 19.34
CA LYS A 389 -8.79 13.85 18.49
C LYS A 389 -9.10 15.10 17.67
N GLN A 390 -8.91 16.29 18.24
CA GLN A 390 -9.13 17.56 17.52
C GLN A 390 -8.11 17.78 16.39
N ASP A 391 -6.84 17.44 16.62
CA ASP A 391 -5.77 17.54 15.62
C ASP A 391 -5.96 16.52 14.50
N LEU A 392 -6.44 15.30 14.82
CA LEU A 392 -6.79 14.28 13.83
C LEU A 392 -7.98 14.67 12.97
N ASN A 393 -9.01 15.30 13.56
CA ASN A 393 -10.12 15.87 12.80
C ASN A 393 -9.64 16.99 11.88
N ARG A 394 -8.79 17.89 12.39
CA ARG A 394 -8.19 18.97 11.59
C ARG A 394 -7.35 18.42 10.44
N LEU A 395 -6.52 17.40 10.70
CA LEU A 395 -5.75 16.69 9.66
C LEU A 395 -6.69 16.10 8.60
N SER A 396 -7.81 15.49 9.00
CA SER A 396 -8.80 14.93 8.06
C SER A 396 -9.43 16.02 7.17
N TYR A 397 -9.70 17.21 7.70
CA TYR A 397 -10.14 18.35 6.89
C TYR A 397 -9.04 18.83 5.92
N PHE A 398 -7.78 18.89 6.38
CA PHE A 398 -6.66 19.22 5.51
C PHE A 398 -6.40 18.17 4.43
N MET A 399 -6.71 16.89 4.66
CA MET A 399 -6.64 15.86 3.62
C MET A 399 -7.54 16.21 2.43
N VAL A 400 -8.73 16.77 2.64
CA VAL A 400 -9.59 17.25 1.56
C VAL A 400 -8.91 18.36 0.76
N PHE A 401 -8.27 19.31 1.44
CA PHE A 401 -7.50 20.37 0.79
C PHE A 401 -6.31 19.81 0.00
N PHE A 402 -5.57 18.83 0.54
CA PHE A 402 -4.46 18.18 -0.15
C PHE A 402 -4.93 17.45 -1.42
N SER A 403 -6.08 16.74 -1.35
CA SER A 403 -6.71 16.12 -2.51
C SER A 403 -7.12 17.15 -3.58
N ALA A 404 -7.58 18.35 -3.18
CA ALA A 404 -7.87 19.43 -4.13
C ALA A 404 -6.59 19.97 -4.79
N CYS A 405 -5.51 20.19 -4.04
CA CYS A 405 -4.21 20.56 -4.60
C CYS A 405 -3.70 19.52 -5.59
N PHE A 406 -3.83 18.24 -5.23
CA PHE A 406 -3.48 17.13 -6.11
C PHE A 406 -4.30 17.15 -7.40
N LEU A 407 -5.63 17.29 -7.31
CA LEU A 407 -6.53 17.39 -8.46
C LEU A 407 -6.12 18.53 -9.41
N ILE A 408 -5.91 19.73 -8.87
CA ILE A 408 -5.51 20.91 -9.66
C ILE A 408 -4.15 20.66 -10.32
N SER A 409 -3.18 20.14 -9.58
CA SER A 409 -1.85 19.83 -10.13
C SER A 409 -1.92 18.76 -11.23
N GLY A 410 -2.78 17.75 -11.06
CA GLY A 410 -3.05 16.72 -12.05
C GLY A 410 -3.62 17.31 -13.33
N ILE A 411 -4.63 18.19 -13.25
CA ILE A 411 -5.20 18.86 -14.42
C ILE A 411 -4.13 19.70 -15.13
N VAL A 412 -3.32 20.47 -14.40
CA VAL A 412 -2.26 21.29 -14.98
C VAL A 412 -1.21 20.43 -15.69
N PHE A 413 -0.68 19.40 -15.03
CA PHE A 413 0.39 18.58 -15.60
C PHE A 413 -0.08 17.65 -16.72
N MET A 414 -1.33 17.17 -16.65
CA MET A 414 -1.88 16.23 -17.63
C MET A 414 -2.53 16.93 -18.83
N HIS A 415 -3.25 18.03 -18.60
CA HIS A 415 -4.03 18.69 -19.65
C HIS A 415 -3.32 19.92 -20.23
N TRP A 416 -2.65 20.73 -19.41
CA TRP A 416 -2.02 21.96 -19.88
C TRP A 416 -0.56 21.77 -20.31
N LEU A 417 0.19 20.87 -19.66
CA LEU A 417 1.60 20.58 -20.00
C LEU A 417 1.83 19.25 -20.76
N PRO A 418 0.76 18.61 -21.27
CA PRO A 418 0.66 17.18 -21.61
C PRO A 418 1.86 16.28 -21.22
N LEU A 419 2.14 16.15 -19.92
CA LEU A 419 3.29 15.37 -19.44
C LEU A 419 3.01 13.86 -19.30
N GLY A 420 1.79 13.40 -19.61
CA GLY A 420 1.40 11.99 -19.51
C GLY A 420 1.71 11.37 -18.14
N ALA A 421 2.20 10.14 -18.11
CA ALA A 421 2.56 9.45 -16.86
C ALA A 421 3.57 10.20 -15.96
N ILE A 422 4.42 11.07 -16.53
CA ILE A 422 5.32 11.95 -15.75
C ILE A 422 4.52 12.96 -14.93
N GLY A 423 3.49 13.56 -15.55
CA GLY A 423 2.62 14.53 -14.91
C GLY A 423 1.93 13.97 -13.67
N LEU A 424 1.56 12.69 -13.69
CA LEU A 424 0.98 11.98 -12.54
C LEU A 424 1.95 11.87 -11.35
N VAL A 425 3.22 11.54 -11.62
CA VAL A 425 4.24 11.46 -10.57
C VAL A 425 4.50 12.84 -9.98
N LEU A 426 4.58 13.88 -10.83
CA LEU A 426 4.77 15.26 -10.38
C LEU A 426 3.57 15.79 -9.58
N ALA A 427 2.34 15.47 -9.97
CA ALA A 427 1.15 15.81 -9.20
C ALA A 427 1.19 15.20 -7.80
N ASN A 428 1.62 13.93 -7.70
CA ASN A 428 1.84 13.27 -6.41
C ASN A 428 2.96 13.91 -5.60
N MET A 429 4.06 14.36 -6.23
CA MET A 429 5.11 15.12 -5.54
C MET A 429 4.56 16.40 -4.93
N VAL A 430 3.70 17.15 -5.65
CA VAL A 430 3.03 18.34 -5.12
C VAL A 430 2.16 17.98 -3.92
N ASN A 431 1.32 16.94 -4.04
CA ASN A 431 0.47 16.47 -2.95
C ASN A 431 1.27 16.12 -1.68
N LEU A 432 2.33 15.31 -1.83
CA LEU A 432 3.20 14.95 -0.71
C LEU A 432 3.93 16.16 -0.13
N SER A 433 4.34 17.13 -0.97
CA SER A 433 5.02 18.35 -0.51
C SER A 433 4.12 19.17 0.42
N VAL A 434 2.86 19.38 0.05
CA VAL A 434 1.90 20.13 0.90
C VAL A 434 1.67 19.39 2.22
N ARG A 435 1.58 18.05 2.18
CA ARG A 435 1.47 17.22 3.39
C ARG A 435 2.69 17.33 4.29
N ILE A 436 3.90 17.28 3.73
CA ILE A 436 5.15 17.44 4.46
C ILE A 436 5.19 18.80 5.16
N VAL A 437 4.81 19.88 4.46
CA VAL A 437 4.76 21.23 5.05
C VAL A 437 3.83 21.28 6.25
N TYR A 438 2.63 20.70 6.14
CA TYR A 438 1.69 20.63 7.26
C TYR A 438 2.24 19.83 8.45
N SER A 439 2.72 18.61 8.19
CA SER A 439 3.26 17.74 9.24
C SER A 439 4.50 18.35 9.90
N TRP A 440 5.37 18.99 9.12
CA TRP A 440 6.54 19.68 9.65
C TRP A 440 6.18 20.90 10.49
N PHE A 441 5.18 21.69 10.08
CA PHE A 441 4.67 22.79 10.88
C PHE A 441 4.13 22.30 12.24
N PHE A 442 3.41 21.18 12.25
CA PHE A 442 2.96 20.54 13.49
C PHE A 442 4.14 20.10 14.37
N ILE A 443 5.15 19.43 13.80
CA ILE A 443 6.35 18.97 14.51
C ILE A 443 7.11 20.16 15.13
N CYS A 444 7.35 21.22 14.36
CA CYS A 444 8.07 22.41 14.85
C CYS A 444 7.31 23.10 15.98
N ARG A 445 5.98 23.21 15.86
CA ARG A 445 5.12 23.73 16.94
C ARG A 445 5.17 22.82 18.17
N TYR A 446 5.15 21.50 17.98
CA TYR A 446 5.18 20.54 19.06
C TYR A 446 6.52 20.51 19.79
N PHE A 447 7.66 20.77 19.15
CA PHE A 447 8.97 20.80 19.82
C PHE A 447 9.49 22.23 20.11
N GLU A 448 8.71 23.25 19.78
CA GLU A 448 9.09 24.67 19.92
C GLU A 448 10.43 24.98 19.22
N LYS A 449 10.64 24.39 18.04
CA LYS A 449 11.84 24.54 17.22
C LYS A 449 11.58 25.47 16.02
N PRO A 450 12.62 26.15 15.50
CA PRO A 450 12.47 26.92 14.28
C PRO A 450 12.10 26.00 13.11
N LYS A 451 11.32 26.53 12.15
CA LYS A 451 10.80 25.78 10.98
C LYS A 451 11.87 25.46 9.91
N SER A 452 13.13 25.30 10.32
CA SER A 452 14.25 25.10 9.40
C SER A 452 14.36 23.66 8.90
N ILE A 453 14.38 23.49 7.59
CA ILE A 453 14.51 22.19 6.89
C ILE A 453 15.99 21.80 6.70
N TRP A 454 16.92 22.76 6.85
CA TRP A 454 18.35 22.52 6.69
C TRP A 454 18.91 21.45 7.64
N SER A 455 18.24 21.21 8.76
CA SER A 455 18.58 20.17 9.73
C SER A 455 18.36 18.74 9.22
N TRP A 456 17.59 18.57 8.14
CA TRP A 456 17.31 17.27 7.53
C TRP A 456 18.44 16.81 6.62
N PHE A 457 19.17 17.75 6.02
CA PHE A 457 20.18 17.44 5.03
C PHE A 457 21.47 16.98 5.71
N PRO A 458 22.18 16.02 5.10
CA PRO A 458 23.49 15.59 5.56
C PRO A 458 24.52 16.72 5.38
N HIS A 459 25.72 16.49 5.89
CA HIS A 459 26.84 17.41 5.76
C HIS A 459 27.05 17.81 4.29
N PRO A 460 27.33 19.10 3.97
CA PRO A 460 27.44 19.58 2.59
C PRO A 460 28.41 18.79 1.71
N MET A 461 29.51 18.29 2.30
CA MET A 461 30.48 17.43 1.61
C MET A 461 29.89 16.06 1.19
N THR A 462 29.01 15.49 2.01
CA THR A 462 28.27 14.27 1.67
C THR A 462 27.34 14.56 0.49
N THR A 463 26.55 15.63 0.55
CA THR A 463 25.67 16.05 -0.55
C THR A 463 26.45 16.34 -1.83
N LEU A 464 27.60 17.03 -1.73
CA LEU A 464 28.47 17.30 -2.86
C LEU A 464 28.96 16.01 -3.52
N SER A 465 29.33 14.99 -2.72
CA SER A 465 29.75 13.69 -3.26
C SER A 465 28.65 13.01 -4.06
N PHE A 466 27.39 13.07 -3.60
CA PHE A 466 26.23 12.56 -4.34
C PHE A 466 26.00 13.32 -5.65
N VAL A 467 26.09 14.66 -5.62
CA VAL A 467 25.94 15.49 -6.82
C VAL A 467 27.05 15.18 -7.83
N THR A 468 28.30 15.06 -7.39
CA THR A 468 29.41 14.69 -8.28
C THR A 468 29.23 13.29 -8.87
N ALA A 469 28.75 12.33 -8.08
CA ALA A 469 28.45 10.99 -8.57
C ALA A 469 27.31 10.99 -9.59
N TRP A 470 26.30 11.85 -9.43
CA TRP A 470 25.23 12.01 -10.41
C TRP A 470 25.77 12.50 -11.76
N PHE A 471 26.65 13.51 -11.77
CA PHE A 471 27.26 13.98 -13.03
C PHE A 471 28.11 12.90 -13.70
N ILE A 472 28.91 12.14 -12.93
CA ILE A 472 29.75 11.06 -13.47
C ILE A 472 28.90 9.93 -14.04
N THR A 473 27.85 9.51 -13.32
CA THR A 473 26.97 8.43 -13.78
C THR A 473 26.11 8.87 -14.96
N HIS A 474 25.66 10.13 -15.00
CA HIS A 474 24.97 10.71 -16.15
C HIS A 474 25.86 10.76 -17.40
N TRP A 475 27.12 11.19 -17.22
CA TRP A 475 28.12 11.13 -18.29
C TRP A 475 28.33 9.70 -18.77
N SER A 476 28.48 8.75 -17.85
CA SER A 476 28.64 7.33 -18.17
C SER A 476 27.45 6.77 -18.98
N GLU A 477 26.22 7.10 -18.62
CA GLU A 477 25.02 6.66 -19.34
C GLU A 477 25.03 7.12 -20.81
N ASN A 478 25.39 8.38 -21.04
CA ASN A 478 25.37 8.99 -22.38
C ASN A 478 26.56 8.57 -23.25
N TYR A 479 27.76 8.42 -22.68
CA TYR A 479 28.98 8.15 -23.44
C TYR A 479 29.30 6.65 -23.56
N VAL A 480 29.11 5.86 -22.50
CA VAL A 480 29.33 4.40 -22.54
C VAL A 480 28.14 3.71 -23.21
N GLY A 481 26.94 4.23 -22.98
CA GLY A 481 25.69 3.66 -23.48
C GLY A 481 25.19 2.48 -22.66
N TRP A 482 24.01 1.98 -23.03
CA TRP A 482 23.29 0.92 -22.31
C TRP A 482 22.68 -0.15 -23.23
N TYR A 483 23.05 -0.17 -24.51
CA TYR A 483 22.45 -1.05 -25.52
C TYR A 483 22.99 -2.49 -25.45
N THR A 484 24.32 -2.63 -25.42
CA THR A 484 24.96 -3.96 -25.37
C THR A 484 25.23 -4.40 -23.94
N LEU A 485 25.31 -5.72 -23.71
CA LEU A 485 25.60 -6.27 -22.38
C LEU A 485 26.95 -5.77 -21.82
N ARG A 486 27.95 -5.56 -22.70
CA ARG A 486 29.26 -4.99 -22.32
C ARG A 486 29.15 -3.53 -21.87
N GLN A 487 28.38 -2.71 -22.58
CA GLN A 487 28.14 -1.32 -22.21
C GLN A 487 27.39 -1.21 -20.88
N LYS A 488 26.36 -2.04 -20.68
CA LYS A 488 25.64 -2.13 -19.39
C LYS A 488 26.59 -2.49 -18.24
N ALA A 489 27.43 -3.50 -18.43
CA ALA A 489 28.40 -3.92 -17.41
C ALA A 489 29.41 -2.81 -17.08
N ALA A 490 29.92 -2.10 -18.09
CA ALA A 490 30.83 -0.97 -17.90
C ALA A 490 30.14 0.21 -17.16
N HIS A 491 28.92 0.57 -17.55
CA HIS A 491 28.14 1.62 -16.90
C HIS A 491 27.81 1.29 -15.43
N ILE A 492 27.44 0.03 -15.16
CA ILE A 492 27.24 -0.48 -13.79
C ILE A 492 28.55 -0.42 -12.99
N GLY A 493 29.69 -0.78 -13.59
CA GLY A 493 31.00 -0.70 -12.97
C GLY A 493 31.36 0.71 -12.50
N VAL A 494 31.11 1.74 -13.32
CA VAL A 494 31.30 3.15 -12.93
C VAL A 494 30.43 3.50 -11.73
N GLY A 495 29.19 3.02 -11.71
CA GLY A 495 28.26 3.23 -10.60
C GLY A 495 28.74 2.62 -9.28
N ILE A 496 29.24 1.38 -9.31
CA ILE A 496 29.77 0.69 -8.14
C ILE A 496 30.96 1.45 -7.54
N ILE A 497 31.87 1.96 -8.37
CA ILE A 497 33.02 2.74 -7.92
C ILE A 497 32.57 4.06 -7.29
N CYS A 498 31.68 4.80 -7.96
CA CYS A 498 31.14 6.06 -7.44
C CYS A 498 30.39 5.85 -6.12
N PHE A 499 29.59 4.79 -6.03
CA PHE A 499 28.88 4.43 -4.81
C PHE A 499 29.82 4.10 -3.66
N GLY A 500 30.89 3.32 -3.91
CA GLY A 500 31.92 3.02 -2.91
C GLY A 500 32.56 4.29 -2.34
N LEU A 501 32.90 5.25 -3.20
CA LEU A 501 33.46 6.55 -2.78
C LEU A 501 32.47 7.37 -1.94
N VAL A 502 31.21 7.46 -2.37
CA VAL A 502 30.16 8.18 -1.63
C VAL A 502 29.93 7.53 -0.26
N VAL A 503 29.92 6.20 -0.17
CA VAL A 503 29.79 5.48 1.11
C VAL A 503 30.96 5.81 2.03
N ILE A 504 32.21 5.80 1.53
CA ILE A 504 33.39 6.16 2.33
C ILE A 504 33.28 7.59 2.87
N ILE A 505 32.91 8.56 2.03
CA ILE A 505 32.75 9.97 2.43
C ILE A 505 31.64 10.11 3.47
N THR A 506 30.50 9.43 3.25
CA THR A 506 29.37 9.41 4.19
C THR A 506 29.80 8.84 5.53
N LEU A 507 30.52 7.70 5.55
CA LEU A 507 31.04 7.09 6.76
C LEU A 507 32.03 7.99 7.51
N TRP A 508 32.81 8.79 6.78
CA TRP A 508 33.79 9.69 7.36
C TRP A 508 33.18 10.98 7.95
N LYS A 509 32.20 11.58 7.27
CA LYS A 509 31.58 12.86 7.65
C LYS A 509 30.35 12.70 8.55
N GLU A 510 29.55 11.65 8.39
CA GLU A 510 28.32 11.41 9.16
C GLU A 510 28.56 10.58 10.43
N ARG A 511 29.64 10.87 11.17
CA ARG A 511 30.02 10.09 12.37
C ARG A 511 28.94 10.13 13.45
N ALA A 512 28.28 11.28 13.63
CA ALA A 512 27.21 11.46 14.61
C ALA A 512 25.99 10.58 14.28
N PHE A 513 25.55 10.59 13.02
CA PHE A 513 24.46 9.74 12.53
C PHE A 513 24.76 8.24 12.73
N ILE A 514 25.97 7.80 12.39
CA ILE A 514 26.39 6.40 12.54
C ILE A 514 26.48 6.01 14.02
N SER A 515 26.95 6.91 14.87
CA SER A 515 26.99 6.71 16.32
C SER A 515 25.58 6.52 16.89
N ASN A 516 24.63 7.36 16.47
CA ASN A 516 23.22 7.28 16.89
C ASN A 516 22.58 5.95 16.46
N ILE A 517 22.81 5.51 15.22
CA ILE A 517 22.32 4.20 14.75
C ILE A 517 22.92 3.05 15.58
N LYS A 518 24.22 3.11 15.89
CA LYS A 518 24.89 2.10 16.71
C LYS A 518 24.35 2.05 18.14
N GLN A 519 24.02 3.20 18.73
CA GLN A 519 23.41 3.27 20.06
C GLN A 519 22.00 2.66 20.06
N LEU A 520 21.17 2.99 19.06
CA LEU A 520 19.83 2.42 18.89
C LEU A 520 19.86 0.89 18.66
N SER A 521 20.86 0.39 17.93
CA SER A 521 21.03 -1.05 17.71
C SER A 521 21.46 -1.80 18.97
N LYS A 522 22.29 -1.20 19.82
CA LYS A 522 22.74 -1.81 21.10
C LYS A 522 21.62 -1.90 22.14
N SER A 523 20.75 -0.89 22.21
CA SER A 523 19.59 -0.88 23.11
C SER A 523 18.56 -1.99 22.82
N LYS A 524 18.63 -2.65 21.67
CA LYS A 524 17.71 -3.75 21.27
C LYS A 524 18.20 -5.14 21.70
N ARG A 525 19.44 -5.24 22.22
CA ARG A 525 20.07 -6.50 22.68
C ARG A 525 20.11 -6.65 24.21
N THR A 526 19.61 -5.65 24.92
CA THR A 526 19.32 -5.63 26.36
C THR A 526 17.81 -5.57 26.50
#